data_AF-A0A2G7H3U2-F1
#
_entry.id   AF-A0A2G7H3U2-F1
#
_cell.length_a   1.000
_cell.length_b   1.000
_cell.length_c   1.000
_cell.angle_alpha   90.00
_cell.angle_beta   90.00
_cell.angle_gamma   90.00
#
_symmetry.space_group_name_H-M   'P 1'
#
loop_
_entity.id
_entity.type
_entity.pdbx_description
1 polymer ?
#
loop_
_entity_poly.entity_id
_entity_poly.type
_entity_poly.pdbx_seq_one_letter_code
_entity_poly.pdbx_strand_id
1 'polypeptide(L)'
;MLRVAFWLTALLFVPLGLYLYFLSPGVAALLGVSPLWLARGSGALLLAWGAFQVAASFRPDAVKVAGLAGGNLLCVAALLPAALRGAESLPTGLRSLLLGLSAFLLVLAVVAILSFPSRRGHL
;
A
#
# COMPACT_ATOMS: atom_id res chain seq x y z
N MET A 1 -17.58 -4.13 5.58
CA MET A 1 -16.34 -4.63 4.96
C MET A 1 -15.49 -3.50 4.36
N LEU A 2 -16.08 -2.60 3.56
CA LEU A 2 -15.35 -1.49 2.95
C LEU A 2 -14.54 -0.62 3.94
N ARG A 3 -15.13 -0.22 5.07
CA ARG A 3 -14.42 0.54 6.11
C ARG A 3 -13.18 -0.20 6.63
N VAL A 4 -13.26 -1.52 6.82
CA VAL A 4 -12.12 -2.33 7.28
C VAL A 4 -10.98 -2.31 6.26
N ALA A 5 -11.29 -2.38 4.96
CA ALA A 5 -10.27 -2.29 3.92
C ALA A 5 -9.49 -0.96 3.96
N PHE A 6 -10.18 0.17 4.15
CA PHE A 6 -9.52 1.47 4.36
C PHE A 6 -8.61 1.47 5.59
N TRP A 7 -9.11 0.98 6.73
CA TRP A 7 -8.34 0.95 7.98
C TRP A 7 -7.13 0.02 7.89
N LEU A 8 -7.26 -1.14 7.27
CA LEU A 8 -6.15 -2.07 7.09
C LEU A 8 -5.07 -1.54 6.15
N THR A 9 -5.45 -0.89 5.04
CA THR A 9 -4.48 -0.19 4.18
C THR A 9 -3.79 0.95 4.95
N ALA A 10 -4.54 1.74 5.74
CA ALA A 10 -3.96 2.79 6.56
C ALA A 10 -2.97 2.26 7.61
N LEU A 11 -3.33 1.16 8.28
CA LEU A 11 -2.50 0.53 9.30
C LEU A 11 -1.18 0.02 8.72
N LEU A 12 -1.14 -0.32 7.44
CA LEU A 12 0.10 -0.67 6.75
C LEU A 12 0.91 0.58 6.35
N PHE A 13 0.25 1.55 5.73
CA PHE A 13 0.95 2.69 5.10
C PHE A 13 1.38 3.78 6.06
N VAL A 14 0.65 4.01 7.16
CA VAL A 14 1.04 5.02 8.15
C VAL A 14 2.36 4.65 8.84
N PRO A 15 2.53 3.44 9.41
CA PRO A 15 3.81 3.04 10.02
C PRO A 15 4.94 2.98 9.00
N LEU A 16 4.68 2.43 7.81
CA LEU A 16 5.68 2.33 6.75
C LEU A 16 6.12 3.72 6.27
N GLY A 17 5.17 4.64 6.08
CA GLY A 17 5.43 6.02 5.70
C GLY A 17 6.26 6.77 6.74
N LEU A 18 5.90 6.64 8.03
CA LEU A 18 6.68 7.21 9.14
C LEU A 18 8.10 6.66 9.17
N TYR A 19 8.25 5.34 9.04
CA TYR A 19 9.56 4.70 9.05
C TYR A 19 10.46 5.19 7.91
N LEU A 20 9.92 5.29 6.69
CA LEU A 20 10.68 5.77 5.52
C LEU A 20 10.99 7.27 5.61
N TYR A 21 10.07 8.07 6.14
CA TYR A 21 10.28 9.51 6.33
C TYR A 21 11.41 9.80 7.33
N PHE A 22 11.45 9.05 8.43
CA PHE A 22 12.49 9.14 9.45
C PHE A 22 13.61 8.11 9.27
N LEU A 23 13.78 7.57 8.06
CA LEU A 23 14.81 6.57 7.79
C LEU A 23 16.20 7.11 8.15
N SER A 24 16.90 6.37 9.01
CA SER A 24 18.23 6.79 9.44
C SER A 24 19.22 6.65 8.28
N PRO A 25 20.21 7.57 8.15
CA PRO A 25 21.21 7.49 7.09
C PRO A 25 21.99 6.17 7.11
N GLY A 26 22.25 5.60 8.30
CA GLY A 26 22.94 4.32 8.44
C GLY A 26 22.15 3.15 7.84
N VAL A 27 20.84 3.08 8.08
CA VAL A 27 19.99 2.04 7.49
C VAL A 27 19.85 2.25 5.99
N ALA A 28 19.71 3.51 5.53
CA ALA A 28 19.67 3.81 4.10
C ALA A 28 20.94 3.35 3.37
N ALA A 29 22.13 3.59 3.95
CA ALA A 29 23.40 3.14 3.39
C ALA A 29 23.50 1.61 3.33
N LEU A 30 23.08 0.91 4.40
CA LEU A 30 23.05 -0.55 4.43
C LEU A 30 22.13 -1.16 3.37
N LEU A 31 21.02 -0.50 3.06
CA LEU A 31 20.04 -0.94 2.06
C LEU A 31 20.36 -0.43 0.65
N GLY A 32 21.48 0.29 0.45
CA GLY A 32 21.85 0.86 -0.84
C GLY A 32 20.88 1.94 -1.35
N VAL A 33 20.10 2.55 -0.46
CA VAL A 33 19.09 3.54 -0.82
C VAL A 33 19.74 4.91 -0.98
N SER A 34 19.91 5.35 -2.22
CA SER A 34 20.44 6.66 -2.57
C SER A 34 19.69 7.24 -3.76
N PRO A 35 19.30 8.53 -3.73
CA PRO A 35 19.53 9.50 -2.66
C PRO A 35 18.50 9.42 -1.51
N LEU A 36 18.90 9.80 -0.28
CA LEU A 36 18.07 9.70 0.93
C LEU A 36 16.73 10.45 0.83
N TRP A 37 16.70 11.57 0.10
CA TRP A 37 15.46 12.35 -0.07
C TRP A 37 14.36 11.55 -0.77
N LEU A 38 14.72 10.58 -1.63
CA LEU A 38 13.73 9.77 -2.35
C LEU A 38 13.01 8.83 -1.39
N ALA A 39 13.73 8.24 -0.42
CA ALA A 39 13.15 7.46 0.66
C ALA A 39 12.23 8.32 1.55
N ARG A 40 12.64 9.55 1.86
CA ARG A 40 11.82 10.46 2.67
C ARG A 40 10.57 10.92 1.92
N GLY A 41 10.70 11.21 0.63
CA GLY A 41 9.60 11.59 -0.24
C GLY A 41 8.57 10.47 -0.40
N SER A 42 9.03 9.23 -0.61
CA SER A 42 8.13 8.07 -0.65
C SER A 42 7.48 7.82 0.72
N GLY A 43 8.21 8.03 1.82
CA GLY A 43 7.67 7.97 3.17
C GLY A 43 6.57 9.01 3.42
N ALA A 44 6.79 10.26 3.04
CA ALA A 44 5.79 11.33 3.13
C ALA A 44 4.54 11.00 2.29
N LEU A 45 4.72 10.50 1.07
CA LEU A 45 3.62 10.11 0.20
C LEU A 45 2.79 8.96 0.78
N LEU A 46 3.45 7.92 1.29
CA LEU A 46 2.77 6.78 1.93
C LEU A 46 2.05 7.20 3.21
N LEU A 47 2.66 8.06 4.01
CA LEU A 47 2.03 8.59 5.22
C LEU A 47 0.79 9.42 4.88
N ALA A 48 0.90 10.34 3.92
CA ALA A 48 -0.23 11.15 3.46
C ALA A 48 -1.35 10.27 2.88
N TRP A 49 -1.00 9.26 2.10
CA TRP A 49 -1.95 8.31 1.54
C TRP A 49 -2.63 7.47 2.63
N GLY A 50 -1.87 6.96 3.61
CA GLY A 50 -2.41 6.25 4.76
C GLY A 50 -3.37 7.10 5.59
N ALA A 51 -3.00 8.36 5.88
CA ALA A 51 -3.86 9.32 6.57
C ALA A 51 -5.14 9.63 5.77
N PHE A 52 -5.02 9.76 4.45
CA PHE A 52 -6.16 9.90 3.56
C PHE A 52 -7.10 8.69 3.66
N GLN A 53 -6.60 7.45 3.74
CA GLN A 53 -7.46 6.28 3.91
C GLN A 53 -8.21 6.28 5.25
N VAL A 54 -7.58 6.72 6.34
CA VAL A 54 -8.27 6.90 7.63
C VAL A 54 -9.44 7.88 7.46
N ALA A 55 -9.19 9.04 6.86
CA ALA A 55 -10.22 10.05 6.62
C ALA A 55 -11.33 9.54 5.67
N ALA A 56 -10.95 8.88 4.57
CA ALA A 56 -11.87 8.32 3.58
C ALA A 56 -12.78 7.25 4.17
N SER A 57 -12.33 6.54 5.21
CA SER A 57 -13.09 5.47 5.87
C SER A 57 -14.39 5.97 6.53
N PHE A 58 -14.49 7.25 6.89
CA PHE A 58 -15.66 7.81 7.55
C PHE A 58 -16.80 8.12 6.57
N ARG A 59 -16.47 8.49 5.34
CA ARG A 59 -17.43 8.77 4.26
C ARG A 59 -16.89 8.27 2.92
N PRO A 60 -16.94 6.94 2.68
CA PRO A 60 -16.48 6.38 1.42
C PRO A 60 -17.40 6.77 0.27
N ASP A 61 -16.82 7.17 -0.85
CA ASP A 61 -17.48 7.45 -2.12
C ASP A 61 -16.77 6.73 -3.28
N ALA A 62 -17.32 6.81 -4.49
CA ALA A 62 -16.78 6.09 -5.65
C ALA A 62 -15.31 6.44 -5.91
N VAL A 63 -14.93 7.72 -5.77
CA VAL A 63 -13.57 8.20 -6.04
C VAL A 63 -12.59 7.66 -4.99
N LYS A 64 -12.96 7.72 -3.71
CA LYS A 64 -12.14 7.18 -2.61
C LYS A 64 -11.96 5.68 -2.72
N VAL A 65 -13.00 4.95 -3.13
CA VAL A 65 -12.93 3.50 -3.29
C VAL A 65 -12.09 3.13 -4.51
N ALA A 66 -12.25 3.85 -5.63
CA ALA A 66 -11.37 3.70 -6.79
C ALA A 66 -9.91 4.02 -6.42
N GLY A 67 -9.68 5.06 -5.61
CA GLY A 67 -8.38 5.39 -5.05
C GLY A 67 -7.79 4.24 -4.22
N LEU A 68 -8.54 3.71 -3.25
CA LEU A 68 -8.12 2.56 -2.43
C LEU A 68 -7.76 1.34 -3.28
N ALA A 69 -8.66 0.93 -4.18
CA ALA A 69 -8.44 -0.24 -5.02
C ALA A 69 -7.26 -0.02 -5.98
N GLY A 70 -7.24 1.11 -6.69
CA GLY A 70 -6.17 1.46 -7.63
C GLY A 70 -4.81 1.58 -6.95
N GLY A 71 -4.73 2.28 -5.82
CA GLY A 71 -3.50 2.42 -5.04
C GLY A 71 -2.97 1.07 -4.56
N ASN A 72 -3.83 0.21 -4.01
CA ASN A 72 -3.42 -1.14 -3.59
C ASN A 72 -2.95 -1.97 -4.80
N LEU A 73 -3.65 -1.92 -5.93
CA LEU A 73 -3.26 -2.66 -7.16
C LEU A 73 -1.95 -2.15 -7.76
N LEU A 74 -1.67 -0.85 -7.72
CA LEU A 74 -0.39 -0.29 -8.15
C LEU A 74 0.75 -0.78 -7.26
N CYS A 75 0.53 -0.86 -5.93
CA CYS A 75 1.51 -1.47 -5.03
C CYS A 75 1.73 -2.95 -5.35
N VAL A 76 0.67 -3.72 -5.61
CA VAL A 76 0.81 -5.13 -6.03
C VAL A 76 1.60 -5.24 -7.33
N ALA A 77 1.32 -4.39 -8.32
CA ALA A 77 2.03 -4.37 -9.59
C ALA A 77 3.52 -4.04 -9.44
N ALA A 78 3.90 -3.25 -8.42
CA ALA A 78 5.30 -2.96 -8.11
C ALA A 78 5.98 -4.11 -7.33
N LEU A 79 5.31 -4.68 -6.34
CA LEU A 79 5.89 -5.65 -5.41
C LEU A 79 5.96 -7.07 -5.97
N LEU A 80 4.91 -7.51 -6.68
CA LEU A 80 4.78 -8.89 -7.12
C LEU A 80 5.88 -9.29 -8.13
N PRO A 81 6.17 -8.50 -9.19
CA PRO A 81 7.24 -8.85 -10.12
C PRO A 81 8.61 -8.87 -9.45
N ALA A 82 8.86 -7.95 -8.52
CA ALA A 82 10.11 -7.91 -7.76
C ALA A 82 10.29 -9.17 -6.91
N ALA A 83 9.23 -9.62 -6.24
CA ALA A 83 9.26 -10.83 -5.41
C ALA A 83 9.37 -12.14 -6.23
N LEU A 84 8.79 -12.17 -7.42
CA LEU A 84 8.85 -13.33 -8.31
C LEU A 84 10.19 -13.42 -9.05
N ARG A 85 10.72 -12.31 -9.55
CA ARG A 85 12.00 -12.26 -10.29
C ARG A 85 13.21 -12.31 -9.36
N GLY A 86 13.10 -11.75 -8.16
CA GLY A 86 14.16 -11.80 -7.14
C GLY A 86 14.25 -13.14 -6.40
N ALA A 87 13.69 -14.22 -6.96
CA ALA A 87 13.56 -15.51 -6.29
C ALA A 87 14.88 -16.10 -5.77
N GLU A 88 15.98 -15.87 -6.50
CA GLU A 88 17.32 -16.37 -6.16
C GLU A 88 18.18 -15.35 -5.39
N SER A 89 17.82 -14.06 -5.44
CA SER A 89 18.60 -12.97 -4.85
C SER A 89 18.02 -12.42 -3.54
N LEU A 90 16.73 -12.68 -3.27
CA LEU A 90 16.06 -12.23 -2.05
C LEU A 90 16.14 -13.31 -0.96
N PRO A 91 16.47 -12.93 0.29
CA PRO A 91 16.29 -13.81 1.44
C PRO A 91 14.85 -14.37 1.49
N THR A 92 14.70 -15.67 1.75
CA THR A 92 13.41 -16.37 1.70
C THR A 92 12.34 -15.66 2.53
N GLY A 93 12.69 -15.19 3.73
CA GLY A 93 11.76 -14.46 4.59
C GLY A 93 11.25 -13.15 3.99
N LEU A 94 12.13 -12.37 3.35
CA LEU A 94 11.76 -11.12 2.69
C LEU A 94 10.86 -11.39 1.48
N ARG A 95 11.19 -12.42 0.69
CA ARG A 95 10.36 -12.83 -0.45
C ARG A 95 8.95 -13.24 -0.01
N SER A 96 8.85 -14.08 1.02
CA SER A 96 7.55 -14.48 1.58
C SER A 96 6.75 -13.29 2.10
N LEU A 97 7.41 -12.32 2.75
CA LEU A 97 6.76 -11.09 3.20
C LEU A 97 6.21 -10.27 2.03
N LEU A 98 6.99 -10.07 0.96
CA LEU A 98 6.55 -9.30 -0.21
C LEU A 98 5.38 -9.97 -0.94
N LEU A 99 5.40 -11.29 -1.06
CA LEU A 99 4.28 -12.06 -1.62
C LEU A 99 3.03 -11.97 -0.74
N GLY A 100 3.21 -12.11 0.58
CA GLY A 100 2.12 -11.98 1.55
C GLY A 100 1.48 -10.60 1.52
N LEU A 101 2.29 -9.53 1.48
CA LEU A 101 1.81 -8.15 1.33
C LEU A 101 1.09 -7.94 0.00
N SER A 102 1.60 -8.50 -1.10
CA SER A 102 0.96 -8.41 -2.41
C SER A 102 -0.41 -9.10 -2.42
N ALA A 103 -0.49 -10.32 -1.87
CA ALA A 103 -1.75 -11.04 -1.74
C ALA A 103 -2.76 -10.29 -0.84
N PHE A 104 -2.29 -9.76 0.29
CA PHE A 104 -3.12 -8.99 1.21
C PHE A 104 -3.69 -7.73 0.55
N LEU A 105 -2.86 -6.93 -0.11
CA LEU A 105 -3.29 -5.72 -0.81
C LEU A 105 -4.24 -6.02 -1.96
N LEU A 106 -4.02 -7.11 -2.70
CA LEU A 106 -4.92 -7.60 -3.74
C LEU A 106 -6.29 -7.94 -3.16
N VAL A 107 -6.34 -8.68 -2.06
CA VAL A 107 -7.59 -9.03 -1.38
C VAL A 107 -8.32 -7.78 -0.92
N LEU A 108 -7.63 -6.80 -0.31
CA LEU A 108 -8.25 -5.54 0.09
C LEU A 108 -8.82 -4.76 -1.09
N ALA A 109 -8.11 -4.73 -2.23
CA ALA A 109 -8.60 -4.09 -3.45
C ALA A 109 -9.86 -4.78 -3.98
N VAL A 110 -9.85 -6.12 -4.06
CA VAL A 110 -11.02 -6.91 -4.51
C VAL A 110 -12.20 -6.69 -3.56
N VAL A 111 -11.99 -6.75 -2.24
CA VAL A 111 -13.03 -6.48 -1.25
C VAL A 111 -13.61 -5.08 -1.41
N ALA A 112 -12.77 -4.07 -1.67
CA ALA A 112 -13.22 -2.70 -1.88
C ALA A 112 -14.11 -2.58 -3.14
N ILE A 113 -13.70 -3.20 -4.26
CA ILE A 113 -14.46 -3.23 -5.51
C ILE A 113 -15.81 -3.94 -5.33
N LEU A 114 -15.81 -5.13 -4.71
CA LEU A 114 -17.02 -5.92 -4.52
C LEU A 114 -17.97 -5.34 -3.47
N SER A 115 -17.44 -4.63 -2.47
CA SER A 115 -18.25 -3.99 -1.42
C SER A 115 -18.85 -2.66 -1.84
N PHE A 116 -18.42 -2.08 -2.97
CA PHE A 116 -18.96 -0.81 -3.42
C PHE A 116 -20.33 -1.05 -4.07
N PRO A 117 -21.41 -0.38 -3.61
CA PRO A 117 -22.71 -0.51 -4.24
C PRO A 117 -22.62 0.00 -5.68
N SER A 118 -22.71 -0.90 -6.66
CA SER A 118 -23.01 -0.51 -8.02
C SER A 118 -24.37 0.19 -7.97
N ARG A 119 -24.44 1.48 -8.31
CA ARG A 119 -25.73 2.12 -8.63
C ARG A 119 -26.25 1.46 -9.90
N ARG A 120 -26.81 0.26 -9.78
CA ARG A 120 -27.68 -0.32 -10.80
C ARG A 120 -29.00 0.45 -10.72
N GLY A 121 -29.18 1.35 -11.68
CA GLY A 121 -30.47 1.80 -12.19
C GLY A 121 -31.39 2.54 -11.22
N HIS A 122 -31.40 3.87 -11.32
CA HIS A 122 -32.67 4.58 -11.38
C HIS A 122 -32.60 5.45 -12.64
N LEU A 123 -32.99 4.82 -13.76
CA LEU A 123 -33.61 5.51 -14.89
C LEU A 123 -34.93 6.11 -14.41
#